data_AF-A0A8X6RXH2-F1
#
_entry.id   AF-A0A8X6RXH2-F1
#
_cell.length_a   1.000
_cell.length_b   1.000
_cell.length_c   1.000
_cell.angle_alpha   90.00
_cell.angle_beta   90.00
_cell.angle_gamma   90.00
#
_symmetry.space_group_name_H-M   'P 1'
#
loop_
_entity.id
_entity.type
_entity.pdbx_description
1 polymer ?
#
loop_
_entity_poly.entity_id
_entity_poly.type
_entity_poly.pdbx_seq_one_letter_code
_entity_poly.pdbx_strand_id
1 'polypeptide(L)'
;MEFSKNRKDFFKDLRLDTALNEMLCDARQFADEINILANFELTQPCHRVRRRNVNFNYEAREDPIEDPTLKYKAEFYFFTLDKAINALESRFDLISTHSNYFQFLYNILDLKNDELKYCKNLETVLTDGNSSDINVLDLADKIVAV
;
A
#
# COMPACT_ATOMS: atom_id res chain seq x y z
N MET A 1 2.20 -6.91 14.13
CA MET A 1 1.14 -6.74 13.10
C MET A 1 0.59 -5.31 13.00
N GLU A 2 0.52 -4.55 14.08
CA GLU A 2 0.10 -3.14 14.10
C GLU A 2 0.87 -2.28 13.08
N PHE A 3 2.19 -2.49 12.95
CA PHE A 3 3.02 -1.81 11.95
C PHE A 3 2.61 -2.02 10.48
N SER A 4 2.03 -3.18 10.12
CA SER A 4 1.57 -3.44 8.75
C SER A 4 0.24 -2.73 8.48
N LYS A 5 -0.67 -2.78 9.46
CA LYS A 5 -1.97 -2.10 9.38
C LYS A 5 -1.79 -0.58 9.35
N ASN A 6 -0.97 -0.04 10.25
CA ASN A 6 -0.64 1.38 10.32
C ASN A 6 -0.06 1.91 9.01
N ARG A 7 0.77 1.12 8.31
CA ARG A 7 1.32 1.52 7.01
C ARG A 7 0.29 1.46 5.88
N LYS A 8 -0.62 0.48 5.88
CA LYS A 8 -1.72 0.43 4.90
C LYS A 8 -2.65 1.63 5.07
N ASP A 9 -2.99 1.96 6.30
CA ASP A 9 -3.85 3.11 6.62
C ASP A 9 -3.14 4.43 6.30
N PHE A 10 -1.84 4.55 6.58
CA PHE A 10 -1.03 5.72 6.17
C PHE A 10 -1.14 6.06 4.68
N PHE A 11 -1.02 5.07 3.77
CA PHE A 11 -1.15 5.36 2.34
C PHE A 11 -2.58 5.75 1.92
N LYS A 12 -3.60 5.23 2.61
CA LYS A 12 -4.99 5.64 2.37
C LYS A 12 -5.24 7.07 2.84
N ASP A 13 -4.70 7.43 3.99
CA ASP A 13 -4.80 8.78 4.53
C ASP A 13 -4.05 9.79 3.65
N LEU A 14 -2.88 9.39 3.11
CA LEU A 14 -2.12 10.19 2.16
C LEU A 14 -2.87 10.41 0.83
N ARG A 15 -3.82 9.52 0.50
CA ARG A 15 -4.70 9.63 -0.67
C ARG A 15 -5.88 10.60 -0.47
N LEU A 16 -5.99 11.24 0.69
CA LEU A 16 -7.00 12.28 0.94
C LEU A 16 -6.58 13.63 0.36
N ASP A 17 -7.56 14.43 -0.03
CA ASP A 17 -7.32 15.79 -0.52
C ASP A 17 -6.69 16.70 0.56
N THR A 18 -6.98 16.44 1.83
CA THR A 18 -6.36 17.15 2.96
C THR A 18 -4.84 16.95 2.98
N ALA A 19 -4.38 15.71 2.83
CA ALA A 19 -2.96 15.38 2.82
C ALA A 19 -2.23 16.00 1.61
N LEU A 20 -2.89 16.03 0.44
CA LEU A 20 -2.36 16.75 -0.72
C LEU A 20 -2.22 18.26 -0.44
N ASN A 21 -3.22 18.87 0.18
CA ASN A 21 -3.18 20.31 0.50
C ASN A 21 -2.09 20.65 1.51
N GLU A 22 -1.88 19.81 2.51
CA GLU A 22 -0.77 19.93 3.47
C GLU A 22 0.58 19.83 2.76
N MET A 23 0.76 18.82 1.89
CA MET A 23 1.98 18.67 1.10
C MET A 23 2.26 19.85 0.18
N LEU A 24 1.21 20.44 -0.43
CA LEU A 24 1.34 21.65 -1.24
C LEU A 24 1.67 22.89 -0.38
N CYS A 25 1.19 22.95 0.86
CA CYS A 25 1.52 24.01 1.80
C CYS A 25 3.01 23.95 2.17
N ASP A 26 3.49 22.77 2.54
CA ASP A 26 4.90 22.53 2.89
C ASP A 26 5.82 22.82 1.69
N ALA A 27 5.44 22.37 0.49
CA ALA A 27 6.19 22.65 -0.73
C ALA A 27 6.29 24.14 -1.04
N ARG A 28 5.21 24.92 -0.79
CA ARG A 28 5.23 26.38 -0.95
C ARG A 28 6.16 27.04 0.06
N GLN A 29 6.08 26.66 1.33
CA GLN A 29 6.98 27.17 2.35
C GLN A 29 8.44 26.90 1.98
N PHE A 30 8.76 25.69 1.54
CA PHE A 30 10.11 25.34 1.13
C PHE A 30 10.58 26.16 -0.09
N ALA A 31 9.70 26.38 -1.07
CA ALA A 31 10.00 27.23 -2.23
C ALA A 31 10.27 28.69 -1.82
N ASP A 32 9.50 29.24 -0.88
CA ASP A 32 9.74 30.57 -0.32
C ASP A 32 11.10 30.67 0.40
N GLU A 33 11.47 29.63 1.17
CA GLU A 33 12.77 29.56 1.86
C GLU A 33 13.96 29.61 0.90
N ILE A 34 13.85 28.96 -0.27
CA ILE A 34 14.89 28.96 -1.31
C ILE A 34 14.70 30.08 -2.35
N ASN A 35 13.77 31.02 -2.13
CA ASN A 35 13.44 32.14 -3.01
C ASN A 35 13.07 31.70 -4.45
N ILE A 36 12.33 30.60 -4.59
CA ILE A 36 11.78 30.11 -5.85
C ILE A 36 10.27 30.36 -5.88
N LEU A 37 9.73 30.73 -7.04
CA LEU A 37 8.29 30.90 -7.21
C LEU A 37 7.57 29.55 -7.06
N ALA A 38 6.71 29.46 -6.05
CA ALA A 38 5.91 28.28 -5.75
C ALA A 38 4.65 28.18 -6.63
N ASN A 39 4.85 28.04 -7.95
CA ASN A 39 3.73 27.95 -8.89
C ASN A 39 3.92 26.80 -9.89
N PHE A 40 2.80 26.18 -10.28
CA PHE A 40 2.82 25.22 -11.37
C PHE A 40 3.00 25.99 -12.69
N GLU A 41 4.18 25.85 -13.28
CA GLU A 41 4.44 26.45 -14.59
C GLU A 41 3.48 25.86 -15.63
N LEU A 42 2.85 26.74 -16.41
CA LEU A 42 2.20 26.38 -17.67
C LEU A 42 3.31 26.06 -18.68
N THR A 43 3.98 24.92 -18.52
CA THR A 43 5.23 24.57 -19.25
C THR A 43 5.02 24.29 -20.73
N GLN A 44 3.82 24.51 -21.28
CA GLN A 44 3.57 24.43 -22.71
C GLN A 44 2.75 25.65 -23.15
N PRO A 45 3.09 26.33 -24.27
CA PRO A 45 2.04 27.04 -24.99
C PRO A 45 0.98 25.99 -25.25
N CYS A 46 -0.27 26.25 -24.88
CA CYS A 46 -1.42 25.37 -25.06
C CYS A 46 -1.31 24.59 -26.39
N HIS A 47 -0.65 23.43 -26.34
CA HIS A 47 -0.34 22.64 -27.52
C HIS A 47 -1.71 22.12 -27.88
N ARG A 48 -2.34 22.76 -28.88
CA ARG A 48 -3.76 22.66 -29.22
C ARG A 48 -4.25 21.26 -28.86
N VAL A 49 -4.93 21.14 -27.72
CA VAL A 49 -5.03 19.81 -27.13
C VAL A 49 -5.78 18.94 -28.11
N ARG A 50 -5.17 17.81 -28.47
CA ARG A 50 -5.65 17.00 -29.57
C ARG A 50 -6.97 16.38 -29.17
N ARG A 51 -8.06 17.02 -29.57
CA ARG A 51 -9.41 16.49 -29.38
C ARG A 51 -9.56 15.26 -30.25
N ARG A 52 -10.02 14.17 -29.66
CA ARG A 52 -10.47 13.02 -30.43
C ARG A 52 -11.72 13.46 -31.19
N ASN A 53 -11.75 13.23 -32.50
CA ASN A 53 -12.99 13.39 -33.25
C ASN A 53 -13.99 12.36 -32.71
N VAL A 54 -15.10 12.87 -32.20
CA VAL A 54 -16.28 12.07 -31.86
C VAL A 54 -17.21 12.10 -33.07
N ASN A 55 -17.69 10.92 -33.47
CA ASN A 55 -18.56 10.77 -34.64
C ASN A 55 -20.02 11.03 -34.28
N PHE A 56 -20.37 10.94 -32.99
CA PHE A 56 -21.73 11.08 -32.50
C PHE A 56 -21.83 12.03 -31.31
N ASN A 57 -22.93 12.78 -31.25
CA ASN A 57 -23.14 13.81 -30.23
C ASN A 57 -23.42 13.25 -28.82
N TYR A 58 -23.63 11.93 -28.68
CA TYR A 58 -23.80 11.24 -27.40
C TYR A 58 -22.48 10.67 -26.85
N GLU A 59 -21.39 10.72 -27.61
CA GLU A 59 -20.07 10.30 -27.13
C GLU A 59 -19.55 11.34 -26.13
N ALA A 60 -19.25 10.91 -24.90
CA ALA A 60 -18.61 11.76 -23.91
C ALA A 60 -17.25 12.21 -24.44
N ARG A 61 -16.99 13.52 -24.40
CA ARG A 61 -15.68 14.06 -24.73
C ARG A 61 -14.80 13.91 -23.51
N GLU A 62 -13.70 13.17 -23.65
CA GLU A 62 -12.62 13.24 -22.67
C GLU A 62 -11.86 14.54 -22.90
N ASP A 63 -12.35 15.60 -22.27
CA ASP A 63 -11.67 16.87 -22.29
C ASP A 63 -10.41 16.77 -21.41
N PRO A 64 -9.25 17.19 -21.92
CA PRO A 64 -8.00 17.18 -21.17
C PRO A 64 -8.08 18.07 -19.93
N ILE A 65 -7.39 17.68 -18.86
CA ILE A 65 -7.26 18.52 -17.67
C ILE A 65 -6.34 19.71 -18.01
N GLU A 66 -6.93 20.90 -18.14
CA GLU A 66 -6.20 22.13 -18.45
C GLU A 66 -5.54 22.76 -17.23
N ASP A 67 -6.09 22.56 -16.03
CA ASP A 67 -5.52 23.09 -14.78
C ASP A 67 -4.26 22.27 -14.38
N PRO A 68 -3.07 22.90 -14.34
CA PRO A 68 -1.83 22.23 -13.95
C PRO A 68 -1.90 21.57 -12.57
N THR A 69 -2.65 22.15 -11.63
CA THR A 69 -2.78 21.65 -10.27
C THR A 69 -3.61 20.37 -10.25
N LEU A 70 -4.75 20.37 -10.95
CA LEU A 70 -5.58 19.17 -11.12
C LEU A 70 -4.84 18.08 -11.89
N LYS A 71 -4.02 18.48 -12.87
CA LYS A 71 -3.18 17.56 -13.64
C LYS A 71 -2.12 16.91 -12.75
N TYR A 72 -1.40 17.68 -11.94
CA TYR A 72 -0.47 17.13 -10.94
C TYR A 72 -1.17 16.19 -9.96
N LYS A 73 -2.35 16.58 -9.45
CA LYS A 73 -3.17 15.77 -8.54
C LYS A 73 -3.52 14.41 -9.15
N ALA A 74 -4.08 14.40 -10.37
CA ALA A 74 -4.58 13.19 -11.00
C ALA A 74 -3.47 12.33 -11.61
N GLU A 75 -2.58 12.93 -12.41
CA GLU A 75 -1.60 12.21 -13.23
C GLU A 75 -0.33 11.84 -12.47
N PHE A 76 0.02 12.57 -11.40
CA PHE A 76 1.22 12.31 -10.61
C PHE A 76 0.89 11.85 -9.19
N TYR A 77 0.25 12.70 -8.38
CA TYR A 77 0.09 12.46 -6.95
C TYR A 77 -0.75 11.20 -6.68
N PHE A 78 -2.02 11.19 -7.09
CA PHE A 78 -2.88 10.03 -6.88
C PHE A 78 -2.47 8.83 -7.72
N PHE A 79 -2.01 9.04 -8.95
CA PHE A 79 -1.49 7.95 -9.76
C PHE A 79 -0.35 7.20 -9.04
N THR A 80 0.63 7.92 -8.49
CA THR A 80 1.77 7.31 -7.79
C THR A 80 1.32 6.61 -6.51
N LEU A 81 0.42 7.22 -5.75
CA LEU A 81 -0.13 6.61 -4.53
C LEU A 81 -0.93 5.36 -4.83
N ASP A 82 -1.79 5.38 -5.84
CA ASP A 82 -2.58 4.23 -6.26
C ASP A 82 -1.67 3.08 -6.70
N LYS A 83 -0.58 3.37 -7.41
CA LYS A 83 0.43 2.35 -7.75
C LYS A 83 1.12 1.80 -6.52
N ALA A 84 1.51 2.64 -5.56
CA ALA A 84 2.13 2.21 -4.32
C ALA A 84 1.18 1.35 -3.47
N ILE A 85 -0.08 1.78 -3.30
CA ILE A 85 -1.11 1.03 -2.59
C ILE A 85 -1.31 -0.34 -3.22
N ASN A 86 -1.52 -0.41 -4.54
CA ASN A 86 -1.72 -1.67 -5.25
C ASN A 86 -0.50 -2.59 -5.15
N ALA A 87 0.72 -2.05 -5.22
CA ALA A 87 1.95 -2.82 -5.10
C ALA A 87 2.18 -3.36 -3.68
N LEU A 88 1.69 -2.65 -2.66
CA LEU A 88 1.89 -3.00 -1.26
C LEU A 88 0.76 -3.83 -0.67
N GLU A 89 -0.47 -3.72 -1.19
CA GLU A 89 -1.64 -4.40 -0.63
C GLU A 89 -1.43 -5.92 -0.54
N SER A 90 -1.07 -6.56 -1.65
CA SER A 90 -0.79 -8.00 -1.67
C SER A 90 0.36 -8.40 -0.75
N ARG A 91 1.38 -7.54 -0.60
CA ARG A 91 2.51 -7.77 0.30
C ARG A 91 2.10 -7.68 1.76
N PHE A 92 1.24 -6.73 2.12
CA PHE A 92 0.72 -6.61 3.47
C PHE A 92 -0.17 -7.79 3.83
N ASP A 93 -1.00 -8.27 2.90
CA ASP A 93 -1.84 -9.45 3.11
C ASP A 93 -0.99 -10.72 3.29
N LEU A 94 0.07 -10.86 2.49
CA LEU A 94 1.03 -11.96 2.64
C LEU A 94 1.76 -11.91 3.99
N ILE A 95 2.28 -10.74 4.38
CA ILE A 95 2.97 -10.57 5.67
C ILE A 95 2.02 -10.83 6.84
N SER A 96 0.77 -10.36 6.75
CA SER A 96 -0.26 -10.60 7.76
C SER A 96 -0.53 -12.10 7.90
N THR A 97 -0.79 -12.78 6.78
CA THR A 97 -1.02 -14.23 6.74
C THR A 97 0.18 -15.00 7.30
N HIS A 98 1.39 -14.68 6.85
CA HIS A 98 2.61 -15.29 7.37
C HIS A 98 2.77 -15.05 8.87
N SER A 99 2.56 -13.82 9.36
CA SER A 99 2.62 -13.50 10.78
C SER A 99 1.60 -14.32 11.58
N ASN A 100 0.37 -14.48 11.09
CA ASN A 100 -0.66 -15.23 11.81
C ASN A 100 -0.27 -16.69 12.09
N TYR A 101 0.46 -17.32 11.17
CA TYR A 101 0.84 -18.72 11.31
C TYR A 101 2.25 -18.93 11.87
N PHE A 102 3.21 -18.07 11.56
CA PHE A 102 4.62 -18.26 11.90
C PHE A 102 5.11 -17.36 13.05
N GLN A 103 4.34 -16.34 13.47
CA GLN A 103 4.82 -15.37 14.46
C GLN A 103 5.18 -16.00 15.81
N PHE A 104 4.48 -17.07 16.21
CA PHE A 104 4.77 -17.77 17.47
C PHE A 104 6.19 -18.35 17.50
N LEU A 105 6.77 -18.70 16.35
CA LEU A 105 8.15 -19.20 16.24
C LEU A 105 9.19 -18.13 16.60
N TYR A 106 8.84 -16.84 16.49
CA TYR A 106 9.75 -15.76 16.88
C TYR A 106 9.66 -15.42 18.38
N ASN A 107 8.57 -15.82 19.04
CA ASN A 107 8.30 -15.54 20.45
C ASN A 107 8.08 -16.85 21.24
N ILE A 108 8.90 -17.86 20.97
CA ILE A 108 8.72 -19.21 21.53
C ILE A 108 8.73 -19.19 23.07
N LEU A 109 9.61 -18.38 23.67
CA LEU A 109 9.77 -18.28 25.11
C LEU A 109 8.55 -17.68 25.84
N ASP A 110 7.67 -16.99 25.11
CA ASP A 110 6.45 -16.38 25.65
C ASP A 110 5.22 -17.29 25.54
N LEU A 111 5.37 -18.50 24.99
CA LEU A 111 4.29 -19.49 24.91
C LEU A 111 4.03 -20.06 26.31
N LYS A 112 2.82 -19.86 26.81
CA LYS A 112 2.41 -20.23 28.18
C LYS A 112 1.34 -21.33 28.17
N ASN A 113 1.55 -22.42 27.42
CA ASN A 113 0.64 -23.59 27.26
C ASN A 113 -0.30 -23.57 26.03
N ASP A 114 -0.05 -22.71 25.04
CA ASP A 114 -0.79 -22.71 23.77
C ASP A 114 0.03 -23.30 22.59
N GLU A 115 1.23 -23.84 22.85
CA GLU A 115 2.18 -24.27 21.81
C GLU A 115 1.53 -25.27 20.84
N LEU A 116 0.80 -26.24 21.39
CA LEU A 116 0.17 -27.31 20.62
C LEU A 116 -0.89 -26.79 19.64
N LYS A 117 -1.58 -25.70 20.00
CA LYS A 117 -2.56 -25.05 19.14
C LYS A 117 -1.87 -24.36 17.97
N TYR A 118 -0.79 -23.63 18.23
CA TYR A 118 -0.02 -22.97 17.18
C TYR A 118 0.66 -23.98 16.24
N CYS A 119 1.22 -25.06 16.79
CA CYS A 119 1.80 -26.15 16.00
C CYS A 119 0.76 -26.80 15.07
N LYS A 120 -0.46 -27.07 15.56
CA LYS A 120 -1.55 -27.62 14.75
C LYS A 120 -1.97 -26.70 13.61
N ASN A 121 -2.08 -25.41 13.89
CA ASN A 121 -2.40 -24.43 12.86
C ASN A 121 -1.32 -24.39 11.78
N LEU A 122 -0.05 -24.48 12.18
CA LEU A 122 1.08 -24.48 11.27
C LEU A 122 1.14 -25.77 10.41
N GLU A 123 0.96 -26.94 11.01
CA GLU A 123 0.87 -28.22 10.29
C GLU A 123 -0.25 -28.19 9.27
N THR A 124 -1.43 -27.69 9.63
CA THR A 124 -2.56 -27.56 8.69
C THR A 124 -2.22 -26.68 7.48
N VAL A 125 -1.53 -25.56 7.70
CA VAL A 125 -1.14 -24.63 6.62
C VAL A 125 -0.05 -25.23 5.72
N LEU A 126 0.77 -26.12 6.25
CA LEU A 126 1.85 -26.80 5.54
C LEU A 126 1.48 -28.23 5.12
N THR A 127 0.19 -28.54 5.10
CA THR A 127 -0.34 -29.81 4.59
C THR A 127 -0.90 -29.58 3.19
N ASP A 128 -0.38 -30.32 2.22
CA ASP A 128 -0.99 -30.46 0.90
C ASP A 128 -1.58 -31.87 0.76
N GLY A 129 -2.91 -31.95 0.76
CA GLY A 129 -3.64 -33.22 0.73
C GLY A 129 -3.34 -34.10 1.94
N ASN A 130 -2.64 -35.21 1.71
CA ASN A 130 -2.25 -36.18 2.76
C ASN A 130 -0.78 -36.06 3.17
N SER A 131 -0.01 -35.15 2.56
CA SER A 131 1.39 -34.90 2.90
C SER A 131 1.51 -33.61 3.69
N SER A 132 2.04 -33.72 4.91
CA SER A 132 2.41 -32.57 5.73
C SER A 132 3.92 -32.44 5.78
N ASP A 133 4.43 -31.21 5.65
CA ASP A 133 5.86 -30.91 5.79
C ASP A 133 6.35 -31.02 7.25
N ILE A 134 5.42 -30.95 8.21
CA ILE A 134 5.72 -30.91 9.64
C ILE A 134 4.83 -31.89 10.41
N ASN A 135 5.36 -32.49 11.47
CA ASN A 135 4.60 -33.24 12.45
C ASN A 135 4.37 -32.39 13.72
N VAL A 136 3.11 -32.23 14.14
CA VAL A 136 2.75 -31.45 15.33
C VAL A 136 3.45 -31.89 16.61
N LEU A 137 3.53 -33.19 16.86
CA LEU A 137 4.09 -33.72 18.11
C LEU A 137 5.60 -33.44 18.15
N ASP A 138 6.29 -33.73 17.05
CA ASP A 138 7.74 -33.47 16.94
C ASP A 138 8.06 -31.98 17.09
N LEU A 139 7.23 -31.09 16.53
CA LEU A 139 7.42 -29.65 16.64
C LEU A 139 7.17 -29.16 18.08
N ALA A 140 6.08 -29.61 18.71
CA ALA A 140 5.75 -29.24 20.08
C ALA A 140 6.83 -29.70 21.07
N ASP A 141 7.33 -30.93 20.94
CA ASP A 141 8.40 -31.47 21.78
C ASP A 141 9.69 -30.65 21.64
N LYS A 142 10.05 -30.25 20.42
CA LYS A 142 11.21 -29.38 20.18
C LYS A 142 11.05 -27.99 20.78
N ILE A 143 9.86 -27.43 20.75
CA ILE A 143 9.58 -26.10 21.30
C ILE A 143 9.65 -26.12 22.83
N VAL A 144 9.11 -27.16 23.48
CA VAL A 144 9.17 -27.30 24.95
C VAL A 144 10.59 -27.56 25.46
N ALA A 145 11.46 -28.13 24.61
CA ALA A 145 12.86 -28.39 24.94
C ALA A 145 13.79 -27.16 24.82
N VAL A 146 13.29 -26.01 24.33
CA VAL A 146 14.03 -24.72 24.22
C VAL A 146 13.91 -23.92 25.50
#